data_AF-A0A2S6QNY3-F1
#
_entry.id   AF-A0A2S6QNY3-F1
#
_cell.length_a   1.000
_cell.length_b   1.000
_cell.length_c   1.000
_cell.angle_alpha   90.00
_cell.angle_beta   90.00
_cell.angle_gamma   90.00
#
_symmetry.space_group_name_H-M   'P 1'
#
loop_
_entity.id
_entity.type
_entity.pdbx_description
1 polymer ?
#
loop_
_entity_poly.entity_id
_entity_poly.type
_entity_poly.pdbx_seq_one_letter_code
_entity_poly.pdbx_strand_id
1 'polypeptide(L)'
;LPISKNNLINLCKEGASFFENNAELYIRPSIFCENGFLIPDAKSSKLVITVFRAPMPSLNGFKAMLSSYRRPHPLMAPTLAKASCLYANTSLALSEAKSNGFDNVVMRDGEENVVEFGSANLFIVKSNRVITPEWNKTFLNGITKQRVISLLKNEGIDVIETKVSTNDLLVADEVFSTGNFGKVLPVRKIDKVEYEIGSVCNRAIQLYQKYASTYKD
;
A
#
# COMPACT_ATOMS: atom_id res chain seq x y z
N LEU A 1 -7.72 10.97 20.11
CA LEU A 1 -8.35 12.18 19.51
C LEU A 1 -9.77 12.30 20.03
N PRO A 2 -10.24 13.48 20.42
CA PRO A 2 -11.63 13.69 20.80
C PRO A 2 -12.53 13.87 19.54
N ILE A 3 -12.29 13.13 18.45
CA ILE A 3 -13.11 13.19 17.24
C ILE A 3 -13.62 11.80 16.88
N SER A 4 -14.91 11.71 16.57
CA SER A 4 -15.52 10.47 16.09
C SER A 4 -15.06 10.16 14.66
N LYS A 5 -15.17 8.88 14.25
CA LYS A 5 -14.93 8.47 12.86
C LYS A 5 -15.82 9.25 11.88
N ASN A 6 -17.09 9.47 12.22
CA ASN A 6 -18.03 10.18 11.35
C ASN A 6 -17.63 11.65 11.19
N ASN A 7 -17.22 12.32 12.27
CA ASN A 7 -16.76 13.69 12.19
C ASN A 7 -15.48 13.81 11.35
N LEU A 8 -14.55 12.87 11.48
CA LEU A 8 -13.36 12.82 10.62
C LEU A 8 -13.73 12.67 9.13
N ILE A 9 -14.69 11.78 8.82
CA ILE A 9 -15.18 11.59 7.44
C ILE A 9 -15.81 12.88 6.91
N ASN A 10 -16.62 13.57 7.73
CA ASN A 10 -17.26 14.82 7.33
C ASN A 10 -16.23 15.91 7.04
N LEU A 11 -15.20 16.07 7.88
CA LEU A 11 -14.10 17.02 7.62
C LEU A 11 -13.32 16.68 6.34
N CYS A 12 -13.11 15.39 6.05
CA CYS A 12 -12.51 14.97 4.79
C CYS A 12 -13.38 15.32 3.58
N LYS A 13 -14.71 15.15 3.69
CA LYS A 13 -15.67 15.52 2.63
C LYS A 13 -15.73 17.03 2.43
N GLU A 14 -15.73 17.81 3.52
CA GLU A 14 -15.64 19.27 3.49
C GLU A 14 -14.35 19.74 2.79
N GLY A 15 -13.20 19.18 3.17
CA GLY A 15 -11.93 19.48 2.51
C GLY A 15 -11.93 19.16 1.01
N ALA A 16 -12.64 18.10 0.60
CA ALA A 16 -12.80 17.74 -0.81
C ALA A 16 -13.76 18.70 -1.57
N SER A 17 -14.76 19.30 -0.90
CA SER A 17 -15.70 20.20 -1.57
C SER A 17 -15.10 21.56 -1.96
N PHE A 18 -13.86 21.85 -1.57
CA PHE A 18 -13.10 23.01 -2.06
C PHE A 18 -12.51 22.81 -3.46
N PHE A 19 -12.66 21.62 -4.07
CA PHE A 19 -12.15 21.28 -5.39
C PHE A 19 -13.29 21.06 -6.39
N GLU A 20 -12.98 21.10 -7.68
CA GLU A 20 -13.91 20.83 -8.78
C GLU A 20 -14.50 19.42 -8.74
N ASN A 21 -15.74 19.29 -9.24
CA ASN A 21 -16.37 18.00 -9.46
C ASN A 21 -15.49 17.16 -10.41
N ASN A 22 -15.07 15.97 -9.98
CA ASN A 22 -14.10 15.06 -10.62
C ASN A 22 -12.60 15.32 -10.35
N ALA A 23 -12.24 16.23 -9.44
CA ALA A 23 -10.86 16.34 -9.01
C ALA A 23 -10.36 14.99 -8.44
N GLU A 24 -9.21 14.52 -8.94
CA GLU A 24 -8.53 13.36 -8.38
C GLU A 24 -7.72 13.81 -7.16
N LEU A 25 -8.19 13.45 -5.97
CA LEU A 25 -7.68 13.98 -4.70
C LEU A 25 -7.00 12.90 -3.86
N TYR A 26 -5.90 13.29 -3.23
CA TYR A 26 -5.35 12.57 -2.09
C TYR A 26 -5.76 13.26 -0.79
N ILE A 27 -6.46 12.52 0.06
CA ILE A 27 -6.88 12.99 1.39
C ILE A 27 -5.97 12.33 2.44
N ARG A 28 -5.25 13.15 3.20
CA ARG A 28 -4.27 12.71 4.20
C ARG A 28 -4.57 13.32 5.57
N PRO A 29 -5.37 12.64 6.41
CA PRO A 29 -5.44 12.92 7.83
C PRO A 29 -4.10 12.59 8.51
N SER A 30 -3.63 13.45 9.39
CA SER A 30 -2.39 13.30 10.15
C SER A 30 -2.60 13.76 11.59
N ILE A 31 -2.02 13.01 12.52
CA ILE A 31 -2.16 13.25 13.96
C ILE A 31 -0.78 13.43 14.56
N PHE A 32 -0.61 14.46 15.38
CA PHE A 32 0.60 14.70 16.16
C PHE A 32 0.23 15.30 17.52
N CYS A 33 1.14 15.27 18.48
CA CYS A 33 0.97 15.93 19.78
C CYS A 33 1.79 17.22 19.80
N GLU A 34 1.20 18.32 20.26
CA GLU A 34 1.91 19.60 20.41
C GLU A 34 2.82 19.63 21.63
N ASN A 35 2.40 18.95 22.70
CA ASN A 35 3.11 18.90 23.97
C ASN A 35 3.74 17.52 24.20
N GLY A 36 4.64 17.49 25.17
CA GLY A 36 5.51 16.35 25.44
C GLY A 36 6.87 16.56 24.78
N PHE A 37 7.85 15.80 25.25
CA PHE A 37 9.21 15.84 24.71
C PHE A 37 9.52 14.47 24.09
N LEU A 38 10.05 13.55 24.88
CA LEU A 38 10.25 12.16 24.44
C LEU A 38 8.96 11.33 24.52
N ILE A 39 8.18 11.54 25.58
CA ILE A 39 6.85 10.94 25.73
C ILE A 39 5.83 12.00 25.29
N PRO A 40 5.06 11.76 24.22
CA PRO A 40 4.06 12.72 23.75
C PRO A 40 2.88 12.80 24.74
N ASP A 41 2.38 14.01 24.98
CA ASP A 41 1.14 14.18 25.75
C ASP A 41 -0.07 13.94 24.84
N ALA A 42 -0.71 12.78 25.01
CA ALA A 42 -1.88 12.40 24.22
C ALA A 42 -3.04 13.42 24.30
N LYS A 43 -3.17 14.18 25.40
CA LYS A 43 -4.21 15.21 25.55
C LYS A 43 -3.99 16.41 24.61
N SER A 44 -2.75 16.62 24.17
CA SER A 44 -2.37 17.67 23.22
C SER A 44 -2.48 17.26 21.74
N SER A 45 -3.11 16.12 21.44
CA SER A 45 -3.25 15.63 20.07
C SER A 45 -3.98 16.62 19.16
N LYS A 46 -3.39 16.94 18.02
CA LYS A 46 -4.00 17.72 16.92
C LYS A 46 -4.22 16.85 15.69
N LEU A 47 -5.24 17.20 14.93
CA LEU A 47 -5.56 16.62 13.63
C LEU A 47 -5.34 17.68 12.56
N VAL A 48 -4.58 17.32 11.53
CA VAL A 48 -4.46 18.10 10.30
C VAL A 48 -4.90 17.21 9.16
N ILE A 49 -5.79 17.73 8.30
CA ILE A 49 -6.21 17.04 7.08
C ILE A 49 -5.64 17.84 5.92
N THR A 50 -4.78 17.21 5.13
CA THR A 50 -4.30 17.78 3.87
C THR A 50 -5.04 17.14 2.72
N VAL A 51 -5.62 17.97 1.86
CA VAL A 51 -6.31 17.56 0.63
C VAL A 51 -5.59 18.23 -0.53
N PHE A 52 -5.16 17.45 -1.52
CA PHE A 52 -4.43 17.98 -2.66
C PHE A 52 -4.71 17.14 -3.91
N ARG A 53 -4.56 17.76 -5.09
CA ARG A 53 -4.68 17.06 -6.37
C ARG A 53 -3.56 16.05 -6.51
N ALA A 54 -3.94 14.82 -6.83
CA ALA A 54 -3.03 13.72 -7.06
C ALA A 54 -3.64 12.83 -8.14
N PRO A 55 -3.34 13.08 -9.42
CA PRO A 55 -3.80 12.26 -10.52
C PRO A 55 -3.42 10.80 -10.32
N MET A 56 -4.34 9.91 -10.64
CA MET A 56 -4.16 8.48 -10.54
C MET A 56 -2.98 8.04 -11.41
N PRO A 57 -2.10 7.19 -10.88
CA PRO A 57 -0.97 6.67 -11.66
C PRO A 57 -1.46 5.83 -12.83
N SER A 58 -0.70 5.85 -13.92
CA SER A 58 -1.01 5.06 -15.12
C SER A 58 -1.03 3.56 -14.81
N LEU A 59 -1.87 2.82 -15.52
CA LEU A 59 -1.94 1.35 -15.41
C LEU A 59 -0.86 0.63 -16.24
N ASN A 60 0.15 1.36 -16.74
CA ASN A 60 1.28 0.76 -17.48
C ASN A 60 2.23 -0.04 -16.57
N GLY A 61 2.08 0.14 -15.25
CA GLY A 61 2.84 -0.52 -14.21
C GLY A 61 4.15 0.17 -13.89
N PHE A 62 4.88 -0.38 -12.93
CA PHE A 62 6.14 0.17 -12.44
C PHE A 62 7.24 -0.90 -12.34
N LYS A 63 8.49 -0.45 -12.21
CA LYS A 63 9.66 -1.30 -11.99
C LYS A 63 10.07 -1.21 -10.52
N ALA A 64 10.39 -2.34 -9.91
CA ALA A 64 10.91 -2.41 -8.56
C ALA A 64 12.23 -3.17 -8.49
N MET A 65 12.96 -3.01 -7.39
CA MET A 65 14.12 -3.82 -7.07
C MET A 65 14.01 -4.42 -5.68
N LEU A 66 14.75 -5.50 -5.40
CA LEU A 66 14.91 -5.98 -4.03
C LEU A 66 15.69 -4.95 -3.22
N SER A 67 15.07 -4.46 -2.14
CA SER A 67 15.71 -3.49 -1.23
C SER A 67 16.88 -4.11 -0.48
N SER A 68 17.93 -3.32 -0.23
CA SER A 68 18.95 -3.65 0.79
C SER A 68 18.41 -3.48 2.22
N TYR A 69 17.36 -2.68 2.40
CA TYR A 69 16.71 -2.45 3.69
C TYR A 69 15.66 -3.54 4.02
N ARG A 70 15.33 -3.67 5.31
CA ARG A 70 14.30 -4.58 5.83
C ARG A 70 13.21 -3.84 6.59
N ARG A 71 12.02 -4.42 6.66
CA ARG A 71 10.98 -3.95 7.57
C ARG A 71 11.38 -4.29 9.01
N PRO A 72 11.21 -3.34 9.95
CA PRO A 72 11.56 -3.60 11.34
C PRO A 72 10.62 -4.64 11.94
N HIS A 73 11.13 -5.38 12.94
CA HIS A 73 10.29 -6.25 13.75
C HIS A 73 9.35 -5.42 14.64
N PRO A 74 8.12 -5.87 14.96
CA PRO A 74 7.20 -5.17 15.87
C PRO A 74 7.75 -4.90 17.28
N LEU A 75 8.81 -5.60 17.70
CA LEU A 75 9.52 -5.33 18.96
C LEU A 75 10.57 -4.22 18.85
N MET A 76 10.87 -3.75 17.64
CA MET A 76 11.87 -2.71 17.37
C MET A 76 11.23 -1.37 16.97
N ALA A 77 10.00 -1.40 16.46
CA ALA A 77 9.31 -0.21 15.97
C ALA A 77 7.77 -0.40 16.03
N PRO A 78 6.97 0.68 16.05
CA PRO A 78 5.51 0.61 16.17
C PRO A 78 4.83 0.24 14.84
N THR A 79 5.15 -0.93 14.29
CA THR A 79 4.74 -1.38 12.94
C THR A 79 3.25 -1.62 12.76
N LEU A 80 2.49 -1.74 13.86
CA LEU A 80 1.03 -1.85 13.82
C LEU A 80 0.33 -0.53 13.46
N ALA A 81 1.04 0.59 13.56
CA ALA A 81 0.53 1.91 13.23
C ALA A 81 1.09 2.40 11.90
N LYS A 82 0.28 3.15 11.15
CA LYS A 82 0.77 3.95 10.02
C LYS A 82 1.46 5.22 10.55
N ALA A 83 2.60 5.03 11.20
CA ALA A 83 3.34 6.07 11.91
C ALA A 83 4.47 6.67 11.05
N SER A 84 4.65 7.99 11.13
CA SER A 84 5.67 8.72 10.37
C SER A 84 7.10 8.23 10.63
N CYS A 85 7.41 7.79 11.86
CA CYS A 85 8.74 7.28 12.23
C CYS A 85 9.17 6.05 11.43
N LEU A 86 8.25 5.27 10.86
CA LEU A 86 8.55 4.12 10.01
C LEU A 86 8.97 4.51 8.58
N TYR A 87 8.67 5.73 8.16
CA TYR A 87 8.85 6.16 6.77
C TYR A 87 10.27 6.66 6.46
N ALA A 88 11.12 6.90 7.47
CA ALA A 88 12.54 7.17 7.23
C ALA A 88 13.23 5.95 6.57
N ASN A 89 13.04 4.75 7.13
CA ASN A 89 13.53 3.50 6.55
C ASN A 89 12.99 3.28 5.13
N THR A 90 11.69 3.52 4.93
CA THR A 90 11.05 3.44 3.60
C THR A 90 11.67 4.42 2.60
N SER A 91 11.98 5.64 3.05
CA SER A 91 12.53 6.69 2.19
C SER A 91 13.95 6.36 1.73
N LEU A 92 14.76 5.77 2.61
CA LEU A 92 16.10 5.27 2.27
C LEU A 92 16.03 4.19 1.18
N ALA A 93 15.12 3.22 1.35
CA ALA A 93 14.91 2.16 0.36
C ALA A 93 14.41 2.70 -0.99
N LEU A 94 13.46 3.63 -1.00
CA LEU A 94 12.98 4.26 -2.24
C LEU A 94 14.05 5.14 -2.90
N SER A 95 14.92 5.77 -2.11
CA SER A 95 16.07 6.52 -2.64
C SER A 95 17.10 5.60 -3.30
N GLU A 96 17.32 4.40 -2.75
CA GLU A 96 18.13 3.35 -3.37
C GLU A 96 17.54 2.91 -4.71
N ALA A 97 16.23 2.61 -4.76
CA ALA A 97 15.56 2.26 -6.02
C ALA A 97 15.71 3.34 -7.08
N LYS A 98 15.45 4.60 -6.71
CA LYS A 98 15.57 5.73 -7.64
C LYS A 98 16.99 5.85 -8.20
N SER A 99 18.01 5.67 -7.36
CA SER A 99 19.42 5.75 -7.78
C SER A 99 19.82 4.62 -8.73
N ASN A 100 19.10 3.49 -8.70
CA ASN A 100 19.31 2.33 -9.57
C ASN A 100 18.32 2.28 -10.75
N GLY A 101 17.52 3.33 -10.97
CA GLY A 101 16.58 3.40 -12.11
C GLY A 101 15.28 2.62 -11.92
N PHE A 102 14.88 2.33 -10.69
CA PHE A 102 13.62 1.69 -10.33
C PHE A 102 12.65 2.69 -9.67
N ASP A 103 11.35 2.46 -9.83
CA ASP A 103 10.29 3.34 -9.30
C ASP A 103 9.95 3.01 -7.85
N ASN A 104 10.20 1.76 -7.42
CA ASN A 104 9.82 1.24 -6.12
C ASN A 104 10.81 0.16 -5.64
N VAL A 105 10.56 -0.35 -4.44
CA VAL A 105 11.31 -1.47 -3.84
C VAL A 105 10.38 -2.58 -3.39
N VAL A 106 10.87 -3.81 -3.44
CA VAL A 106 10.34 -4.95 -2.69
C VAL A 106 11.05 -5.01 -1.35
N MET A 107 10.29 -4.98 -0.27
CA MET A 107 10.78 -5.03 1.10
C MET A 107 10.60 -6.44 1.65
N ARG A 108 11.59 -6.86 2.44
CA ARG A 108 11.59 -8.12 3.20
C ARG A 108 11.56 -7.85 4.70
N ASP A 109 11.13 -8.83 5.49
CA ASP A 109 11.30 -8.83 6.95
C ASP A 109 12.69 -9.34 7.38
N GLY A 110 12.94 -9.41 8.68
CA GLY A 110 14.19 -9.92 9.25
C GLY A 110 14.44 -11.42 9.06
N GLU A 111 13.42 -12.17 8.60
CA GLU A 111 13.53 -13.59 8.23
C GLU A 111 13.70 -13.76 6.71
N GLU A 112 13.92 -12.67 5.97
CA GLU A 112 14.06 -12.64 4.50
C GLU A 112 12.79 -13.02 3.72
N ASN A 113 11.62 -13.05 4.37
CA ASN A 113 10.35 -13.20 3.65
C ASN A 113 9.98 -11.88 2.96
N VAL A 114 9.48 -11.96 1.74
CA VAL A 114 8.88 -10.82 1.03
C VAL A 114 7.59 -10.41 1.75
N VAL A 115 7.44 -9.12 2.06
CA VAL A 115 6.29 -8.62 2.84
C VAL A 115 5.45 -7.57 2.11
N GLU A 116 6.06 -6.63 1.40
CA GLU A 116 5.36 -5.59 0.66
C GLU A 116 6.29 -4.82 -0.28
N PHE A 117 5.75 -3.89 -1.05
CA PHE A 117 6.54 -2.83 -1.67
C PHE A 117 6.84 -1.71 -0.67
N GLY A 118 7.74 -0.79 -1.04
CA GLY A 118 8.04 0.40 -0.24
C GLY A 118 6.78 1.21 0.10
N SER A 119 5.83 1.30 -0.84
CA SER A 119 4.65 2.18 -0.74
C SER A 119 3.28 1.46 -0.82
N ALA A 120 3.26 0.12 -0.96
CA ALA A 120 2.03 -0.64 -1.24
C ALA A 120 2.17 -2.11 -0.82
N ASN A 121 1.07 -2.81 -0.56
CA ASN A 121 1.10 -4.27 -0.35
C ASN A 121 1.39 -5.00 -1.67
N LEU A 122 1.94 -6.23 -1.58
CA LEU A 122 2.39 -7.02 -2.71
C LEU A 122 1.52 -8.26 -2.93
N PHE A 123 1.26 -8.57 -4.20
CA PHE A 123 0.56 -9.78 -4.64
C PHE A 123 1.36 -10.41 -5.79
N ILE A 124 1.42 -11.74 -5.78
CA ILE A 124 1.94 -12.54 -6.90
C ILE A 124 0.85 -13.48 -7.39
N VAL A 125 0.93 -13.87 -8.65
CA VAL A 125 0.06 -14.86 -9.26
C VAL A 125 0.92 -16.02 -9.74
N LYS A 126 0.52 -17.24 -9.38
CA LYS A 126 1.16 -18.46 -9.88
C LYS A 126 0.10 -19.48 -10.25
N SER A 127 0.10 -19.93 -11.50
CA SER A 127 -0.88 -20.91 -12.03
C SER A 127 -2.33 -20.51 -11.71
N ASN A 128 -2.69 -19.25 -11.98
CA ASN A 128 -4.00 -18.62 -11.67
C ASN A 128 -4.38 -18.53 -10.18
N ARG A 129 -3.51 -18.95 -9.26
CA ARG A 129 -3.70 -18.70 -7.82
C ARG A 129 -3.05 -17.38 -7.43
N VAL A 130 -3.76 -16.59 -6.66
CA VAL A 130 -3.25 -15.34 -6.09
C VAL A 130 -2.63 -15.63 -4.72
N ILE A 131 -1.41 -15.14 -4.52
CA ILE A 131 -0.65 -15.29 -3.27
C ILE A 131 -0.25 -13.90 -2.80
N THR A 132 -0.44 -13.60 -1.52
CA THR A 132 0.03 -12.36 -0.91
C THR A 132 0.65 -12.67 0.45
N PRO A 133 1.68 -11.89 0.89
CA PRO A 133 2.29 -12.10 2.20
C PRO A 133 1.25 -12.10 3.32
N GLU A 134 1.28 -13.13 4.17
CA GLU A 134 0.50 -13.16 5.41
C GLU A 134 0.92 -12.04 6.35
N TRP A 135 -0.03 -11.47 7.10
CA TRP A 135 0.27 -10.34 7.96
C TRP A 135 1.01 -10.75 9.24
N ASN A 136 2.33 -10.73 9.20
CA ASN A 136 3.21 -11.03 10.32
C ASN A 136 3.53 -9.82 11.22
N LYS A 137 2.76 -8.73 11.10
CA LYS A 137 2.92 -7.48 11.89
C LYS A 137 4.20 -6.68 11.61
N THR A 138 5.05 -7.05 10.66
CA THR A 138 6.21 -6.21 10.25
C THR A 138 5.84 -5.11 9.25
N PHE A 139 4.64 -5.22 8.66
CA PHE A 139 4.10 -4.32 7.65
C PHE A 139 2.61 -4.04 7.90
N LEU A 140 2.03 -3.13 7.14
CA LEU A 140 0.61 -2.75 7.30
C LEU A 140 -0.30 -3.71 6.53
N ASN A 141 -1.30 -4.28 7.20
CA ASN A 141 -2.37 -5.02 6.54
C ASN A 141 -3.37 -4.07 5.88
N GLY A 142 -3.05 -3.60 4.67
CA GLY A 142 -3.75 -2.50 4.02
C GLY A 142 -5.24 -2.76 3.77
N ILE A 143 -6.05 -1.69 3.87
CA ILE A 143 -7.48 -1.74 3.57
C ILE A 143 -7.71 -2.14 2.10
N THR A 144 -6.91 -1.61 1.17
CA THR A 144 -6.98 -1.97 -0.25
C THR A 144 -6.64 -3.44 -0.47
N LYS A 145 -5.61 -3.98 0.20
CA LYS A 145 -5.27 -5.42 0.18
C LYS A 145 -6.48 -6.25 0.57
N GLN A 146 -7.06 -5.99 1.74
CA GLN A 146 -8.22 -6.72 2.26
C GLN A 146 -9.43 -6.64 1.32
N ARG A 147 -9.70 -5.46 0.74
CA ARG A 147 -10.79 -5.29 -0.24
C ARG A 147 -10.55 -6.11 -1.50
N VAL A 148 -9.34 -6.09 -2.06
CA VAL A 148 -9.00 -6.85 -3.27
C VAL A 148 -9.09 -8.35 -3.02
N ILE A 149 -8.60 -8.85 -1.88
CA ILE A 149 -8.76 -10.26 -1.47
C ILE A 149 -10.25 -10.65 -1.47
N SER A 150 -11.10 -9.86 -0.81
CA SER A 150 -12.54 -10.12 -0.74
C SER A 150 -13.19 -10.12 -2.13
N LEU A 151 -12.86 -9.16 -2.99
CA LEU A 151 -13.41 -9.06 -4.34
C LEU A 151 -13.02 -10.25 -5.22
N LEU A 152 -11.75 -10.66 -5.17
CA LEU A 152 -11.26 -11.81 -5.94
C LEU A 152 -11.90 -13.12 -5.46
N LYS A 153 -11.99 -13.34 -4.14
CA LYS A 153 -12.63 -14.52 -3.56
C LYS A 153 -14.12 -14.63 -3.94
N ASN A 154 -14.84 -13.50 -3.97
CA ASN A 154 -16.24 -13.47 -4.38
C ASN A 154 -16.47 -13.86 -5.85
N GLU A 155 -15.42 -13.78 -6.67
CA GLU A 155 -15.42 -14.19 -8.08
C GLU A 155 -14.85 -15.62 -8.27
N GLY A 156 -14.66 -16.37 -7.18
CA GLY A 156 -14.15 -17.74 -7.22
C GLY A 156 -12.65 -17.84 -7.50
N ILE A 157 -11.90 -16.75 -7.44
CA ILE A 157 -10.43 -16.77 -7.58
C ILE A 157 -9.82 -17.21 -6.25
N ASP A 158 -8.95 -18.21 -6.29
CA ASP A 158 -8.23 -18.71 -5.12
C ASP A 158 -7.19 -17.67 -4.68
N VAL A 159 -7.32 -17.19 -3.44
CA VAL A 159 -6.43 -16.20 -2.84
C VAL A 159 -5.94 -16.72 -1.49
N ILE A 160 -4.63 -16.94 -1.41
CA ILE A 160 -3.97 -17.41 -0.20
C ILE A 160 -3.08 -16.31 0.41
N GLU A 161 -3.15 -16.21 1.74
CA GLU A 161 -2.23 -15.40 2.54
C GLU A 161 -1.23 -16.35 3.18
N THR A 162 0.06 -16.24 2.84
CA THR A 162 1.11 -17.14 3.35
C THR A 162 2.49 -16.47 3.30
N LYS A 163 3.54 -17.11 3.79
CA LYS A 163 4.92 -16.63 3.62
C LYS A 163 5.30 -16.67 2.15
N VAL A 164 5.92 -15.59 1.67
CA VAL A 164 6.39 -15.47 0.28
C VAL A 164 7.90 -15.34 0.31
N SER A 165 8.61 -16.28 -0.34
CA SER A 165 10.05 -16.17 -0.50
C SER A 165 10.39 -15.27 -1.70
N THR A 166 11.65 -14.84 -1.76
CA THR A 166 12.15 -14.14 -2.95
C THR A 166 12.06 -15.02 -4.20
N ASN A 167 12.26 -16.34 -4.07
CA ASN A 167 12.14 -17.25 -5.19
C ASN A 167 10.69 -17.31 -5.72
N ASP A 168 9.69 -17.41 -4.84
CA ASP A 168 8.28 -17.41 -5.22
C ASP A 168 7.91 -16.17 -6.03
N LEU A 169 8.45 -15.01 -5.61
CA LEU A 169 8.28 -13.74 -6.33
C LEU A 169 8.91 -13.79 -7.72
N LEU A 170 10.17 -14.23 -7.83
CA LEU A 170 10.92 -14.22 -9.09
C LEU A 170 10.39 -15.23 -10.12
N VAL A 171 9.70 -16.29 -9.68
CA VAL A 171 9.09 -17.28 -10.57
C VAL A 171 7.58 -17.07 -10.77
N ALA A 172 7.00 -16.00 -10.24
CA ALA A 172 5.59 -15.67 -10.41
C ALA A 172 5.25 -15.34 -11.87
N ASP A 173 4.00 -15.62 -12.27
CA ASP A 173 3.51 -15.34 -13.61
C ASP A 173 3.06 -13.87 -13.76
N GLU A 174 2.45 -13.31 -12.70
CA GLU A 174 2.11 -11.89 -12.61
C GLU A 174 2.49 -11.34 -11.23
N VAL A 175 2.77 -10.04 -11.15
CA VAL A 175 2.96 -9.33 -9.88
C VAL A 175 2.18 -8.02 -9.93
N PHE A 176 1.47 -7.71 -8.85
CA PHE A 176 0.77 -6.44 -8.71
C PHE A 176 0.81 -5.92 -7.28
N SER A 177 0.59 -4.62 -7.13
CA SER A 177 0.54 -3.95 -5.84
C SER A 177 -0.87 -3.53 -5.49
N THR A 178 -1.14 -3.39 -4.18
CA THR A 178 -2.36 -2.72 -3.72
C THR A 178 -2.06 -1.63 -2.69
N GLY A 179 -2.71 -0.48 -2.82
CA GLY A 179 -2.45 0.68 -1.95
C GLY A 179 -3.51 1.76 -2.04
N ASN A 180 -3.39 2.80 -1.20
CA ASN A 180 -4.37 3.89 -1.21
C ASN A 180 -4.30 4.72 -2.49
N PHE A 181 -3.11 5.03 -2.98
CA PHE A 181 -2.93 5.92 -4.13
C PHE A 181 -3.26 5.19 -5.44
N GLY A 182 -2.43 4.22 -5.84
CA GLY A 182 -2.62 3.49 -7.10
C GLY A 182 -3.72 2.44 -7.13
N LYS A 183 -4.45 2.22 -6.02
CA LYS A 183 -5.45 1.15 -5.85
C LYS A 183 -4.88 -0.23 -6.17
N VAL A 184 -4.92 -0.67 -7.43
CA VAL A 184 -4.29 -1.88 -7.93
C VAL A 184 -3.38 -1.47 -9.09
N LEU A 185 -2.07 -1.69 -8.96
CA LEU A 185 -1.11 -1.37 -10.03
C LEU A 185 -0.29 -2.59 -10.44
N PRO A 186 -0.13 -2.84 -11.75
CA PRO A 186 0.72 -3.90 -12.22
C PRO A 186 2.20 -3.59 -11.97
N VAL A 187 2.99 -4.65 -11.85
CA VAL A 187 4.46 -4.57 -11.79
C VAL A 187 5.00 -5.15 -13.08
N ARG A 188 5.89 -4.41 -13.73
CA ARG A 188 6.51 -4.78 -15.01
C ARG A 188 7.84 -5.47 -14.85
N LYS A 189 8.55 -5.17 -13.76
CA LYS A 189 9.91 -5.65 -13.55
C LYS A 189 10.26 -5.68 -12.07
N ILE A 190 10.91 -6.75 -11.65
CA ILE A 190 11.62 -6.83 -10.36
C ILE A 190 13.06 -7.24 -10.64
N ASP A 191 14.01 -6.37 -10.29
CA ASP A 191 15.43 -6.51 -10.65
C ASP A 191 15.61 -6.79 -12.15
N LYS A 192 15.96 -8.02 -12.51
CA LYS A 192 16.19 -8.47 -13.89
C LYS A 192 14.99 -9.23 -14.49
N VAL A 193 14.01 -9.60 -13.67
CA VAL A 193 12.84 -10.39 -14.10
C VAL A 193 11.74 -9.46 -14.58
N GLU A 194 11.22 -9.73 -15.77
CA GLU A 194 10.11 -8.98 -16.38
C GLU A 194 8.82 -9.77 -16.22
N TYR A 195 7.72 -9.05 -16.01
CA TYR A 195 6.39 -9.62 -15.81
C TYR A 195 5.41 -9.01 -16.80
N GLU A 196 4.53 -9.87 -17.30
CA GLU A 196 3.40 -9.44 -18.11
C GLU A 196 2.26 -8.93 -17.22
N ILE A 197 1.46 -8.02 -17.78
CA ILE A 197 0.19 -7.62 -17.15
C ILE A 197 -0.84 -8.68 -17.53
N GLY A 198 -0.94 -9.71 -16.71
CA GLY A 198 -1.84 -10.84 -16.99
C GLY A 198 -3.30 -10.58 -16.63
N SER A 199 -4.11 -11.62 -16.82
CA SER A 199 -5.56 -11.55 -16.70
C SER A 199 -6.02 -11.36 -15.25
N VAL A 200 -5.27 -11.88 -14.27
CA VAL A 200 -5.65 -11.81 -12.86
C VAL A 200 -5.45 -10.40 -12.31
N CYS A 201 -4.32 -9.75 -12.63
CA CYS A 201 -4.10 -8.34 -12.30
C CYS A 201 -5.18 -7.44 -12.94
N ASN A 202 -5.47 -7.64 -14.23
CA ASN A 202 -6.53 -6.90 -14.92
C ASN A 202 -7.89 -7.11 -14.27
N ARG A 203 -8.20 -8.35 -13.86
CA ARG A 203 -9.44 -8.66 -13.15
C ARG A 203 -9.52 -7.94 -11.80
N ALA A 204 -8.43 -7.91 -11.03
CA ALA A 204 -8.36 -7.19 -9.76
C ALA A 204 -8.60 -5.68 -9.94
N ILE A 205 -8.02 -5.07 -10.98
CA ILE A 205 -8.25 -3.66 -11.34
C ILE A 205 -9.73 -3.41 -11.62
N GLN A 206 -10.34 -4.20 -12.51
CA GLN A 206 -11.74 -4.06 -12.90
C GLN A 206 -12.69 -4.21 -11.72
N LEU A 207 -12.47 -5.21 -10.87
CA LEU A 207 -13.30 -5.45 -9.68
C LEU A 207 -13.20 -4.30 -8.68
N TYR A 208 -12.00 -3.77 -8.46
CA TYR A 208 -11.82 -2.64 -7.56
C TYR A 208 -12.47 -1.37 -8.12
N GLN A 209 -12.34 -1.11 -9.41
CA GLN A 209 -12.99 0.03 -10.08
C GLN A 209 -14.52 -0.09 -10.01
N LYS A 210 -15.08 -1.27 -10.28
CA LYS A 210 -16.52 -1.56 -10.14
C LYS A 210 -16.97 -1.30 -8.70
N TYR A 211 -16.24 -1.82 -7.72
CA TYR A 211 -16.53 -1.56 -6.30
C TYR A 211 -16.49 -0.07 -5.96
N ALA A 212 -15.46 0.66 -6.39
CA ALA A 212 -15.34 2.09 -6.10
C ALA A 212 -16.45 2.93 -6.77
N SER A 213 -16.92 2.51 -7.95
CA SER A 213 -17.98 3.21 -8.67
C SER A 213 -19.33 3.22 -7.95
N THR A 214 -19.57 2.32 -7.00
CA THR A 214 -20.81 2.30 -6.20
C THR A 214 -20.86 3.39 -5.13
N TYR A 215 -19.82 4.22 -5.02
CA TYR A 215 -19.69 5.31 -4.05
C TYR A 215 -19.40 6.66 -4.73
N LYS A 216 -19.76 6.81 -6.01
CA LYS A 216 -19.59 8.06 -6.76
C LYS A 216 -20.70 9.10 -6.50
N ASP A 217 -21.76 8.69 -5.82
CA ASP A 217 -22.85 9.56 -5.32
C ASP A 217 -22.59 9.99 -3.86
#